data_AF-A0A0C1V7Z6-F1
#
_entry.id   AF-A0A0C1V7Z6-F1
#
_cell.length_a   1.000
_cell.length_b   1.000
_cell.length_c   1.000
_cell.angle_alpha   90.00
_cell.angle_beta   90.00
_cell.angle_gamma   90.00
#
_symmetry.space_group_name_H-M   'P 1'
#
loop_
_entity.id
_entity.type
_entity.pdbx_description
1 polymer ?
#
loop_
_entity_poly.entity_id
_entity_poly.type
_entity_poly.pdbx_seq_one_letter_code
_entity_poly.pdbx_strand_id
1 'polypeptide(L)'
;MVPIEKGFYLVNVFNLGKPILDLNGFHRRESIVQYLRTFKYQQIEFSSYNAWCNEFGSVIAFKKIDSCHSISDAMEVYNSSETFDPIYRKFVEDAKENLKFKGKDSDYSFVFGISDSFSKDEISWNRVFLRENYLNFFLLLEAIFVYQLCKLLEAEISRVPGEIGRFSWQRKLVEYTENLFSLQYPSQFLIYNIEIDFMQVLYSAWGLDSYIASLRSRFEQSISSYTFYWDYLEKQKSDTMNILLAAIAILSLYEALPVLTSVFPEIDMLLVNVILIVLAVSAILWAFWGIAIHWIGVSTYKTRNLVSNISIKRKVVPTTFEVVNTFSPLAPSENQADKVESEESLLEKQQNLSIGEELCDLGARFISILNNFWPR
;
A
#
# COMPACT_ATOMS: atom_id res chain seq x y z
N MET A 1 8.88 14.26 29.46
CA MET A 1 9.58 14.32 28.17
C MET A 1 10.96 14.86 28.43
N VAL A 2 12.01 14.18 27.94
CA VAL A 2 13.39 14.63 28.13
C VAL A 2 13.73 15.64 27.02
N PRO A 3 14.21 16.84 27.36
CA PRO A 3 14.59 17.83 26.37
C PRO A 3 15.76 17.32 25.51
N ILE A 4 15.70 17.53 24.19
CA ILE A 4 16.88 17.37 23.34
C ILE A 4 17.92 18.43 23.74
N GLU A 5 19.15 17.99 23.95
CA GLU A 5 20.27 18.87 24.26
C GLU A 5 20.67 19.76 23.07
N LYS A 6 21.46 20.80 23.35
CA LYS A 6 22.09 21.59 22.29
C LYS A 6 23.17 20.77 21.58
N GLY A 7 23.24 20.92 20.26
CA GLY A 7 24.28 20.27 19.45
C GLY A 7 23.82 19.88 18.05
N PHE A 8 24.58 18.96 17.46
CA PHE A 8 24.35 18.43 16.12
C PHE A 8 24.00 16.96 16.19
N TYR A 9 23.11 16.53 15.30
CA TYR A 9 22.47 15.23 15.34
C TYR A 9 22.40 14.60 13.95
N LEU A 10 22.66 13.30 13.92
CA LEU A 10 22.23 12.42 12.84
C LEU A 10 20.76 12.10 13.06
N VAL A 11 19.94 12.36 12.04
CA VAL A 11 18.54 11.94 12.04
C VAL A 11 18.36 10.83 11.03
N ASN A 12 17.71 9.74 11.45
CA ASN A 12 17.28 8.71 10.53
C ASN A 12 15.84 8.29 10.81
N VAL A 13 15.13 7.95 9.74
CA VAL A 13 13.72 7.56 9.84
C VAL A 13 13.54 6.12 9.38
N PHE A 14 12.78 5.37 10.18
CA PHE A 14 12.46 3.97 9.97
C PHE A 14 10.95 3.79 9.93
N ASN A 15 10.50 2.78 9.18
CA ASN A 15 9.10 2.38 9.17
C ASN A 15 8.98 0.92 9.58
N LEU A 16 8.65 0.67 10.85
CA LEU A 16 8.58 -0.67 11.42
C LEU A 16 7.39 -1.49 10.89
N GLY A 17 6.41 -0.85 10.23
CA GLY A 17 5.17 -1.45 9.75
C GLY A 17 4.19 -1.90 10.85
N LYS A 18 4.59 -1.79 12.12
CA LYS A 18 3.75 -2.01 13.30
C LYS A 18 4.23 -1.10 14.45
N PRO A 19 3.32 -0.59 15.29
CA PRO A 19 3.70 0.19 16.45
C PRO A 19 4.44 -0.68 17.49
N ILE A 20 5.41 -0.08 18.18
CA ILE A 20 6.05 -0.63 19.40
C ILE A 20 5.54 0.12 20.64
N LEU A 21 4.49 0.94 20.48
CA LEU A 21 3.96 1.80 21.54
C LEU A 21 3.28 1.02 22.66
N ASP A 22 3.54 1.44 23.91
CA ASP A 22 2.58 1.26 25.00
C ASP A 22 1.57 2.40 24.94
N LEU A 23 0.34 2.09 24.51
CA LEU A 23 -0.72 3.06 24.26
C LEU A 23 -1.15 3.84 25.52
N ASN A 24 -0.72 3.42 26.72
CA ASN A 24 -1.07 4.06 27.98
C ASN A 24 -0.17 5.26 28.34
N GLY A 25 0.93 5.49 27.62
CA GLY A 25 1.92 6.53 27.93
C GLY A 25 1.81 7.82 27.11
N PHE A 26 0.75 8.00 26.32
CA PHE A 26 0.65 9.12 25.38
C PHE A 26 0.24 10.44 26.06
N HIS A 27 0.97 11.52 25.75
CA HIS A 27 0.63 12.88 26.16
C HIS A 27 0.09 13.69 24.99
N ARG A 28 -1.19 14.09 25.06
CA ARG A 28 -1.84 14.94 24.06
C ARG A 28 -1.30 16.37 24.11
N ARG A 29 -0.94 16.92 22.95
CA ARG A 29 -0.69 18.36 22.80
C ARG A 29 -2.02 19.11 22.71
N GLU A 30 -2.17 20.14 23.54
CA GLU A 30 -3.37 20.99 23.58
C GLU A 30 -3.52 21.85 22.32
N SER A 31 -2.42 22.15 21.64
CA SER A 31 -2.40 22.98 20.43
C SER A 31 -2.95 22.30 19.17
N ILE A 32 -3.32 21.01 19.26
CA ILE A 32 -3.84 20.22 18.14
C ILE A 32 -5.36 20.10 18.26
N VAL A 33 -6.06 20.61 17.24
CA VAL A 33 -7.54 20.69 17.19
C VAL A 33 -8.18 19.29 17.28
N GLN A 34 -7.56 18.31 16.62
CA GLN A 34 -8.09 16.96 16.46
C GLN A 34 -7.08 15.88 16.85
N TYR A 35 -7.60 14.75 17.33
CA TYR A 35 -6.77 13.65 17.80
C TYR A 35 -6.30 12.76 16.64
N LEU A 36 -5.18 13.13 16.01
CA LEU A 36 -4.62 12.38 14.88
C LEU A 36 -3.65 11.31 15.33
N ARG A 37 -3.80 10.10 14.79
CA ARG A 37 -2.95 8.93 15.08
C ARG A 37 -1.50 9.17 14.68
N THR A 38 -1.27 9.97 13.64
CA THR A 38 0.07 10.42 13.21
C THR A 38 0.85 11.12 14.32
N PHE A 39 0.16 11.90 15.15
CA PHE A 39 0.76 12.67 16.25
C PHE A 39 0.65 11.96 17.60
N LYS A 40 0.22 10.70 17.59
CA LYS A 40 0.34 9.83 18.75
C LYS A 40 1.68 9.13 18.73
N TYR A 41 2.66 9.75 19.39
CA TYR A 41 4.01 9.21 19.48
C TYR A 41 4.56 9.23 20.90
N GLN A 42 5.51 8.32 21.14
CA GLN A 42 6.22 8.17 22.40
C GLN A 42 7.73 8.26 22.16
N GLN A 43 8.43 8.88 23.12
CA GLN A 43 9.88 8.87 23.16
C GLN A 43 10.38 7.52 23.69
N ILE A 44 11.37 6.96 23.03
CA ILE A 44 12.08 5.75 23.40
C ILE A 44 13.55 6.14 23.56
N GLU A 45 14.08 5.98 24.76
CA GLU A 45 15.46 6.33 25.07
C GLU A 45 16.35 5.10 24.96
N PHE A 46 17.44 5.23 24.22
CA PHE A 46 18.51 4.25 24.15
C PHE A 46 19.80 4.88 24.67
N SER A 47 20.77 4.05 25.03
CA SER A 47 22.05 4.52 25.58
C SER A 47 22.84 5.41 24.62
N SER A 48 22.63 5.29 23.31
CA SER A 48 23.39 5.98 22.27
C SER A 48 22.58 6.91 21.36
N TYR A 49 21.24 6.93 21.48
CA TYR A 49 20.35 7.79 20.69
C TYR A 49 18.96 7.89 21.33
N ASN A 50 18.19 8.90 20.91
CA ASN A 50 16.79 9.04 21.25
C ASN A 50 15.92 8.70 20.04
N ALA A 51 14.77 8.07 20.23
CA ALA A 51 13.83 7.80 19.16
C ALA A 51 12.41 8.21 19.52
N TRP A 52 11.61 8.51 18.51
CA TRP A 52 10.18 8.79 18.63
C TRP A 52 9.43 7.86 17.70
N CYS A 53 8.53 7.04 18.24
CA CYS A 53 7.72 6.10 17.48
C CYS A 53 6.25 6.55 17.50
N ASN A 54 5.57 6.57 16.36
CA ASN A 54 4.14 6.88 16.29
C ASN A 54 3.23 5.63 16.19
N GLU A 55 1.92 5.84 16.24
CA GLU A 55 0.91 4.76 16.19
C GLU A 55 0.94 3.95 14.89
N PHE A 56 1.47 4.52 13.80
CA PHE A 56 1.66 3.83 12.52
C PHE A 56 2.96 3.02 12.46
N GLY A 57 3.81 3.08 13.49
CA GLY A 57 5.10 2.40 13.51
C GLY A 57 6.20 3.14 12.74
N SER A 58 6.00 4.41 12.38
CA SER A 58 7.08 5.28 11.93
C SER A 58 7.95 5.66 13.13
N VAL A 59 9.26 5.58 12.97
CA VAL A 59 10.25 5.90 14.01
C VAL A 59 11.23 6.94 13.50
N ILE A 60 11.44 7.98 14.29
CA ILE A 60 12.44 9.01 14.04
C ILE A 60 13.53 8.87 15.10
N ALA A 61 14.75 8.55 14.69
CA ALA A 61 15.89 8.38 15.60
C ALA A 61 16.87 9.55 15.45
N PHE A 62 17.35 10.06 16.58
CA PHE A 62 18.30 11.17 16.70
C PHE A 62 19.51 10.72 17.52
N LYS A 63 20.69 10.75 16.89
CA LYS A 63 21.97 10.49 17.56
C LYS A 63 22.80 11.76 17.60
N LYS A 64 23.14 12.22 18.81
CA LYS A 64 24.03 13.37 18.99
C LYS A 64 25.43 13.05 18.46
N ILE A 65 26.06 14.02 17.83
CA ILE A 65 27.45 13.96 17.39
C ILE A 65 28.30 14.75 18.38
N ASP A 66 28.86 14.06 19.37
CA ASP A 66 29.57 14.71 20.49
C ASP A 66 30.82 15.49 20.06
N SER A 67 31.41 15.14 18.92
CA SER A 67 32.62 15.77 18.38
C SER A 67 32.39 17.11 17.68
N CYS A 68 31.14 17.54 17.50
CA CYS A 68 30.83 18.77 16.77
C CYS A 68 30.47 19.90 17.74
N HIS A 69 31.30 20.94 17.79
CA HIS A 69 31.08 22.10 18.67
C HIS A 69 30.66 23.37 17.92
N SER A 70 30.82 23.39 16.59
CA SER A 70 30.39 24.49 15.72
C SER A 70 29.66 24.00 14.47
N ILE A 71 28.96 24.91 13.78
CA ILE A 71 28.31 24.62 12.48
C ILE A 71 29.36 24.19 11.46
N SER A 72 30.54 24.80 11.48
CA SER A 72 31.62 24.48 10.55
C SER A 72 32.05 23.02 10.71
N ASP A 73 32.30 22.59 11.96
CA ASP A 73 32.72 21.21 12.26
C ASP A 73 31.63 20.22 11.85
N ALA A 74 30.37 20.55 12.16
CA ALA A 74 29.24 19.71 11.80
C ALA A 74 29.13 19.57 10.27
N MET A 75 29.21 20.67 9.53
CA MET A 75 29.16 20.65 8.07
C MET A 75 30.35 19.91 7.46
N GLU A 76 31.54 19.99 8.07
CA GLU A 76 32.70 19.20 7.63
C GLU A 76 32.45 17.70 7.79
N VAL A 77 31.92 17.27 8.95
CA VAL A 77 31.52 15.88 9.18
C VAL A 77 30.46 15.44 8.18
N TYR A 78 29.44 16.27 7.92
CA TYR A 78 28.34 15.91 7.03
C TYR A 78 28.70 15.91 5.54
N ASN A 79 29.61 16.78 5.12
CA ASN A 79 30.05 16.86 3.73
C ASN A 79 31.14 15.83 3.41
N SER A 80 31.83 15.28 4.43
CA SER A 80 32.85 14.26 4.26
C SER A 80 32.22 12.86 4.31
N SER A 81 32.18 12.17 3.17
CA SER A 81 31.73 10.77 3.12
C SER A 81 32.60 9.85 3.99
N GLU A 82 33.90 10.14 4.10
CA GLU A 82 34.84 9.35 4.89
C GLU A 82 34.54 9.40 6.39
N THR A 83 34.01 10.52 6.86
CA THR A 83 33.70 10.75 8.29
C THR A 83 32.23 10.46 8.59
N PHE A 84 31.31 10.87 7.70
CA PHE A 84 29.88 10.66 7.86
C PHE A 84 29.48 9.19 7.77
N ASP A 85 29.89 8.50 6.70
CA ASP A 85 29.39 7.15 6.40
C ASP A 85 29.64 6.14 7.52
N PRO A 86 30.84 6.07 8.15
CA PRO A 86 31.08 5.12 9.23
C PRO A 86 30.20 5.39 10.45
N ILE A 87 30.05 6.66 10.84
CA ILE A 87 29.26 7.05 12.01
C ILE A 87 27.78 6.80 11.74
N TYR A 88 27.32 7.16 10.55
CA TYR A 88 25.94 6.99 10.12
C TYR A 88 25.57 5.51 9.95
N ARG A 89 26.40 4.68 9.30
CA ARG A 89 26.14 3.23 9.17
C ARG A 89 26.06 2.56 10.52
N LYS A 90 27.00 2.85 11.42
CA LYS A 90 26.98 2.32 12.79
C LYS A 90 25.71 2.76 13.53
N PHE A 91 25.31 4.02 13.42
CA PHE A 91 24.05 4.51 13.98
C PHE A 91 22.84 3.75 13.45
N VAL A 92 22.74 3.55 12.13
CA VAL A 92 21.63 2.81 11.53
C VAL A 92 21.63 1.36 11.98
N GLU A 93 22.78 0.70 12.04
CA GLU A 93 22.91 -0.68 12.52
C GLU A 93 22.47 -0.79 13.99
N ASP A 94 23.01 0.06 14.86
CA ASP A 94 22.63 0.14 16.28
C ASP A 94 21.12 0.35 16.43
N ALA A 95 20.54 1.26 15.63
CA ALA A 95 19.11 1.55 15.68
C ALA A 95 18.26 0.37 15.18
N LYS A 96 18.68 -0.30 14.09
CA LYS A 96 17.98 -1.47 13.56
C LYS A 96 17.97 -2.62 14.57
N GLU A 97 19.10 -2.89 15.22
CA GLU A 97 19.20 -3.94 16.24
C GLU A 97 18.30 -3.65 17.43
N ASN A 98 18.42 -2.46 18.02
CA ASN A 98 17.66 -2.03 19.18
C ASN A 98 16.15 -1.98 18.92
N LEU A 99 15.74 -1.52 17.75
CA LEU A 99 14.33 -1.48 17.33
C LEU A 99 13.81 -2.82 16.79
N LYS A 100 14.66 -3.86 16.73
CA LYS A 100 14.37 -5.17 16.13
C LYS A 100 13.80 -5.05 14.71
N PHE A 101 14.32 -4.11 13.94
CA PHE A 101 13.86 -3.82 12.60
C PHE A 101 14.32 -4.90 11.62
N LYS A 102 13.36 -5.50 10.89
CA LYS A 102 13.61 -6.53 9.87
C LYS A 102 13.44 -6.03 8.43
N GLY A 103 13.14 -4.75 8.24
CA GLY A 103 12.92 -4.16 6.92
C GLY A 103 14.23 -3.82 6.21
N LYS A 104 14.15 -3.66 4.88
CA LYS A 104 15.28 -3.24 4.05
C LYS A 104 15.41 -1.72 3.98
N ASP A 105 14.31 -1.00 4.18
CA ASP A 105 14.23 0.43 3.86
C ASP A 105 14.50 1.27 5.12
N SER A 106 15.67 1.90 5.15
CA SER A 106 15.88 3.15 5.88
C SER A 106 15.52 4.27 4.90
N ASP A 107 14.45 5.00 5.16
CA ASP A 107 13.82 5.80 4.12
C ASP A 107 14.60 7.08 3.81
N TYR A 108 15.15 7.76 4.82
CA TYR A 108 15.92 8.98 4.62
C TYR A 108 16.65 9.42 5.89
N SER A 109 17.65 10.27 5.67
CA SER A 109 18.48 10.85 6.71
C SER A 109 18.76 12.31 6.38
N PHE A 110 18.84 13.11 7.42
CA PHE A 110 19.18 14.51 7.28
C PHE A 110 19.95 14.99 8.51
N VAL A 111 20.56 16.14 8.35
CA VAL A 111 21.33 16.81 9.38
C VAL A 111 20.40 17.64 10.25
N PHE A 112 20.50 17.47 11.57
CA PHE A 112 19.81 18.35 12.51
C PHE A 112 20.81 19.07 13.41
N GLY A 113 20.56 20.36 13.67
CA GLY A 113 21.30 21.12 14.68
C GLY A 113 20.38 22.06 15.44
N ILE A 114 20.67 22.24 16.72
CA ILE A 114 19.96 23.17 17.59
C ILE A 114 20.96 23.98 18.43
N SER A 115 20.93 25.30 18.30
CA SER A 115 21.87 26.20 18.96
C SER A 115 21.36 27.64 19.05
N ASP A 116 21.71 28.35 20.12
CA ASP A 116 21.43 29.79 20.29
C ASP A 116 22.28 30.65 19.35
N SER A 117 23.38 30.09 18.86
CA SER A 117 24.32 30.79 17.98
C SER A 117 23.79 31.02 16.56
N PHE A 118 22.68 30.36 16.19
CA PHE A 118 22.10 30.48 14.86
C PHE A 118 21.39 31.83 14.74
N SER A 119 21.83 32.65 13.78
CA SER A 119 21.22 33.95 13.53
C SER A 119 19.80 33.85 12.98
N LYS A 120 19.49 32.74 12.32
CA LYS A 120 18.17 32.40 11.78
C LYS A 120 17.99 30.88 11.70
N ASP A 121 16.74 30.46 11.67
CA ASP A 121 16.40 29.07 11.37
C ASP A 121 16.70 28.80 9.89
N GLU A 122 17.34 27.68 9.60
CA GLU A 122 17.64 27.22 8.24
C GLU A 122 17.02 25.84 8.05
N ILE A 123 16.07 25.75 7.12
CA ILE A 123 15.29 24.54 6.87
C ILE A 123 15.38 24.23 5.38
N SER A 124 15.97 23.09 5.05
CA SER A 124 15.92 22.50 3.71
C SER A 124 15.68 20.99 3.80
N TRP A 125 15.57 20.34 2.64
CA TRP A 125 15.27 18.91 2.56
C TRP A 125 16.27 18.01 3.31
N ASN A 126 17.55 18.35 3.29
CA ASN A 126 18.65 17.53 3.80
C ASN A 126 19.33 18.11 5.06
N ARG A 127 18.91 19.28 5.54
CA ARG A 127 19.47 19.94 6.73
C ARG A 127 18.44 20.83 7.41
N VAL A 128 18.46 20.81 8.74
CA VAL A 128 17.58 21.60 9.59
C VAL A 128 18.40 22.16 10.75
N PHE A 129 18.52 23.47 10.82
CA PHE A 129 19.19 24.21 11.89
C PHE A 129 18.18 25.12 12.57
N LEU A 130 17.91 24.87 13.85
CA LEU A 130 16.92 25.60 14.63
C LEU A 130 17.59 26.41 15.74
N ARG A 131 17.13 27.64 15.95
CA ARG A 131 17.38 28.37 17.19
C ARG A 131 16.72 27.63 18.34
N GLU A 132 17.30 27.72 19.54
CA GLU A 132 16.78 27.00 20.70
C GLU A 132 15.32 27.35 20.96
N ASN A 133 14.45 26.40 20.62
CA ASN A 133 13.04 26.41 20.96
C ASN A 133 12.53 24.97 20.93
N TYR A 134 12.21 24.43 22.11
CA TYR A 134 11.68 23.07 22.25
C TYR A 134 10.41 22.85 21.42
N LEU A 135 9.58 23.89 21.25
CA LEU A 135 8.38 23.83 20.41
C LEU A 135 8.73 23.52 18.95
N ASN A 136 9.75 24.18 18.42
CA ASN A 136 10.19 24.01 17.03
C ASN A 136 10.70 22.58 16.78
N PHE A 137 11.33 21.96 17.78
CA PHE A 137 11.73 20.56 17.69
C PHE A 137 10.51 19.62 17.59
N PHE A 138 9.46 19.82 18.38
CA PHE A 138 8.25 19.01 18.27
C PHE A 138 7.53 19.20 16.93
N LEU A 139 7.45 20.44 16.44
CA LEU A 139 6.88 20.71 15.12
C LEU A 139 7.71 20.05 14.01
N LEU A 140 9.03 20.00 14.14
CA LEU A 140 9.90 19.24 13.24
C LEU A 140 9.57 17.74 13.26
N LEU A 141 9.43 17.13 14.44
CA LEU A 141 9.05 15.72 14.57
C LEU A 141 7.69 15.44 13.89
N GLU A 142 6.72 16.32 14.11
CA GLU A 142 5.38 16.20 13.53
C GLU A 142 5.41 16.31 12.01
N ALA A 143 6.19 17.24 11.45
CA ALA A 143 6.37 17.37 10.00
C ALA A 143 7.01 16.12 9.40
N ILE A 144 7.99 15.53 10.09
CA ILE A 144 8.62 14.26 9.69
C ILE A 144 7.60 13.12 9.68
N PHE A 145 6.73 13.04 10.68
CA PHE A 145 5.67 12.03 10.72
C PHE A 145 4.66 12.22 9.59
N VAL A 146 4.30 13.47 9.25
CA VAL A 146 3.46 13.76 8.07
C VAL A 146 4.14 13.28 6.80
N TYR A 147 5.42 13.58 6.61
CA TYR A 147 6.18 13.12 5.45
C TYR A 147 6.22 11.58 5.36
N GLN A 148 6.44 10.91 6.49
CA GLN A 148 6.41 9.45 6.56
C GLN A 148 5.04 8.87 6.22
N LEU A 149 3.97 9.49 6.69
CA LEU A 149 2.62 9.08 6.33
C LEU A 149 2.34 9.26 4.83
N CYS A 150 2.89 10.31 4.20
CA CYS A 150 2.84 10.45 2.74
C CYS A 150 3.51 9.27 2.04
N LYS A 151 4.69 8.84 2.50
CA LYS A 151 5.41 7.70 1.94
C LYS A 151 4.69 6.37 2.15
N LEU A 152 4.11 6.17 3.33
CA LEU A 152 3.25 5.03 3.64
C LEU A 152 2.05 4.98 2.69
N LEU A 153 1.33 6.09 2.54
CA LEU A 153 0.18 6.15 1.65
C LEU A 153 0.57 5.95 0.17
N GLU A 154 1.67 6.54 -0.28
CA GLU A 154 2.20 6.34 -1.64
C GLU A 154 2.45 4.86 -1.93
N ALA A 155 3.06 4.14 -1.00
CA ALA A 155 3.31 2.71 -1.11
C ALA A 155 1.99 1.91 -1.17
N GLU A 156 0.98 2.26 -0.37
CA GLU A 156 -0.31 1.56 -0.40
C GLU A 156 -1.13 1.89 -1.65
N ILE A 157 -1.14 3.14 -2.13
CA ILE A 157 -1.78 3.52 -3.40
C ILE A 157 -1.19 2.73 -4.57
N SER A 158 0.14 2.53 -4.56
CA SER A 158 0.82 1.77 -5.62
C SER A 158 0.46 0.28 -5.61
N ARG A 159 -0.10 -0.25 -4.50
CA ARG A 159 -0.57 -1.63 -4.37
C ARG A 159 -2.03 -1.84 -4.78
N VAL A 160 -2.84 -0.78 -4.88
CA VAL A 160 -4.28 -0.85 -5.30
C VAL A 160 -4.47 -1.74 -6.53
N PRO A 161 -3.67 -1.59 -7.61
CA PRO A 161 -3.93 -2.35 -8.83
C PRO A 161 -3.55 -3.84 -8.70
N GLY A 162 -2.75 -4.24 -7.70
CA GLY A 162 -2.20 -5.58 -7.56
C GLY A 162 -2.89 -6.48 -6.54
N GLU A 163 -3.62 -5.90 -5.58
CA GLU A 163 -4.19 -6.62 -4.43
C GLU A 163 -5.73 -6.59 -4.35
N ILE A 164 -6.38 -6.64 -5.52
CA ILE A 164 -7.84 -6.72 -5.63
C ILE A 164 -8.33 -7.98 -4.90
N GLY A 165 -8.98 -7.80 -3.75
CA GLY A 165 -9.56 -8.87 -2.92
C GLY A 165 -8.99 -9.01 -1.50
N ARG A 166 -7.93 -8.27 -1.13
CA ARG A 166 -7.38 -8.33 0.24
C ARG A 166 -7.96 -7.24 1.15
N PHE A 167 -8.83 -7.64 2.08
CA PHE A 167 -9.45 -6.75 3.07
C PHE A 167 -8.45 -5.98 3.95
N SER A 168 -7.31 -6.59 4.29
CA SER A 168 -6.29 -5.97 5.15
C SER A 168 -5.61 -4.75 4.52
N TRP A 169 -5.46 -4.75 3.19
CA TRP A 169 -4.88 -3.63 2.44
C TRP A 169 -5.82 -2.43 2.42
N GLN A 170 -7.12 -2.66 2.23
CA GLN A 170 -8.15 -1.60 2.25
C GLN A 170 -8.17 -0.87 3.59
N ARG A 171 -8.05 -1.60 4.71
CA ARG A 171 -8.04 -0.99 6.04
C ARG A 171 -6.88 -0.01 6.24
N LYS A 172 -5.64 -0.40 5.88
CA LYS A 172 -4.47 0.49 6.02
C LYS A 172 -4.58 1.72 5.12
N LEU A 173 -5.05 1.54 3.90
CA LEU A 173 -5.26 2.64 2.96
C LEU A 173 -6.23 3.67 3.55
N VAL A 174 -7.39 3.22 4.06
CA VAL A 174 -8.37 4.08 4.71
C VAL A 174 -7.75 4.79 5.91
N GLU A 175 -7.13 4.06 6.83
CA GLU A 175 -6.50 4.64 8.04
C GLU A 175 -5.46 5.72 7.70
N TYR A 176 -4.64 5.51 6.66
CA TYR A 176 -3.64 6.49 6.23
C TYR A 176 -4.27 7.71 5.56
N THR A 177 -5.28 7.53 4.69
CA THR A 177 -5.96 8.65 4.02
C THR A 177 -6.71 9.56 4.98
N GLU A 178 -7.45 8.98 5.94
CA GLU A 178 -8.19 9.73 6.96
C GLU A 178 -7.26 10.62 7.79
N ASN A 179 -6.08 10.10 8.14
CA ASN A 179 -5.10 10.87 8.91
C ASN A 179 -4.36 11.88 8.05
N LEU A 180 -3.96 11.54 6.82
CA LEU A 180 -3.10 12.40 6.01
C LEU A 180 -3.83 13.58 5.39
N PHE A 181 -5.04 13.37 4.86
CA PHE A 181 -5.70 14.43 4.08
C PHE A 181 -6.15 15.61 4.94
N SER A 182 -6.39 15.40 6.23
CA SER A 182 -6.67 16.47 7.19
C SER A 182 -5.41 17.25 7.62
N LEU A 183 -4.23 16.78 7.21
CA LEU A 183 -2.92 17.39 7.47
C LEU A 183 -2.40 18.18 6.28
N GLN A 184 -3.24 18.47 5.28
CA GLN A 184 -2.78 19.18 4.07
C GLN A 184 -2.25 20.59 4.39
N TYR A 185 -2.90 21.30 5.31
CA TYR A 185 -2.48 22.63 5.73
C TYR A 185 -2.32 22.71 7.25
N PRO A 186 -1.22 23.28 7.78
CA PRO A 186 -1.00 23.46 9.22
C PRO A 186 -2.17 24.10 9.97
N SER A 187 -2.82 25.09 9.37
CA SER A 187 -3.97 25.81 9.95
C SER A 187 -5.22 24.93 10.14
N GLN A 188 -5.27 23.74 9.55
CA GLN A 188 -6.39 22.80 9.72
C GLN A 188 -6.28 21.99 11.01
N PHE A 189 -5.09 21.82 11.57
CA PHE A 189 -4.88 20.96 12.72
C PHE A 189 -4.17 21.64 13.90
N LEU A 190 -3.54 22.80 13.71
CA LEU A 190 -2.92 23.60 14.77
C LEU A 190 -3.78 24.81 15.14
N ILE A 191 -3.74 25.22 16.41
CA ILE A 191 -4.52 26.36 16.94
C ILE A 191 -3.70 27.64 16.97
N TYR A 192 -2.42 27.56 17.34
CA TYR A 192 -1.60 28.75 17.61
C TYR A 192 -0.86 29.22 16.35
N ASN A 193 -1.00 30.51 16.01
CA ASN A 193 -0.36 31.11 14.84
C ASN A 193 1.16 30.89 14.79
N ILE A 194 1.85 30.96 15.92
CA ILE A 194 3.31 30.73 15.99
C ILE A 194 3.66 29.30 15.53
N GLU A 195 2.85 28.31 15.91
CA GLU A 195 3.04 26.91 15.48
C GLU A 195 2.69 26.74 13.99
N ILE A 196 1.58 27.35 13.56
CA ILE A 196 1.13 27.34 12.16
C ILE A 196 2.21 27.92 11.25
N ASP A 197 2.74 29.10 11.58
CA ASP A 197 3.75 29.80 10.78
C ASP A 197 5.02 28.98 10.65
N PHE A 198 5.51 28.40 11.75
CA PHE A 198 6.71 27.57 11.72
C PHE A 198 6.49 26.25 10.95
N MET A 199 5.36 25.58 11.18
CA MET A 199 5.01 24.36 10.44
C MET A 199 4.83 24.64 8.94
N GLN A 200 4.32 25.82 8.56
CA GLN A 200 4.22 26.25 7.16
C GLN A 200 5.59 26.38 6.49
N VAL A 201 6.62 26.84 7.22
CA VAL A 201 8.00 26.87 6.72
C VAL A 201 8.50 25.46 6.44
N LEU A 202 8.28 24.51 7.35
CA LEU A 202 8.62 23.09 7.14
C LEU A 202 7.89 22.50 5.93
N TYR A 203 6.58 22.76 5.81
CA TYR A 203 5.76 22.29 4.69
C TYR A 203 6.26 22.83 3.36
N SER A 204 6.60 24.12 3.30
CA SER A 204 7.10 24.77 2.10
C SER A 204 8.48 24.23 1.70
N ALA A 205 9.38 24.04 2.68
CA ALA A 205 10.72 23.51 2.43
C ALA A 205 10.73 22.08 1.89
N TRP A 206 9.73 21.28 2.27
CA TRP A 206 9.61 19.86 1.90
C TRP A 206 8.49 19.58 0.88
N GLY A 207 7.78 20.62 0.44
CA GLY A 207 6.65 20.53 -0.49
C GLY A 207 5.50 19.64 0.00
N LEU A 208 5.27 19.55 1.31
CA LEU A 208 4.31 18.60 1.90
C LEU A 208 2.87 18.85 1.47
N ASP A 209 2.45 20.10 1.37
CA ASP A 209 1.13 20.50 0.90
C ASP A 209 0.86 19.98 -0.52
N SER A 210 1.81 20.20 -1.44
CA SER A 210 1.74 19.75 -2.82
C SER A 210 1.81 18.22 -2.93
N TYR A 211 2.59 17.59 -2.06
CA TYR A 211 2.73 16.13 -2.02
C TYR A 211 1.45 15.46 -1.54
N ILE A 212 0.83 15.96 -0.47
CA ILE A 212 -0.47 15.48 0.02
C ILE A 212 -1.56 15.68 -1.03
N ALA A 213 -1.59 16.83 -1.71
CA ALA A 213 -2.55 17.10 -2.78
C ALA A 213 -2.41 16.10 -3.95
N SER A 214 -1.16 15.84 -4.38
CA SER A 214 -0.86 14.84 -5.41
C SER A 214 -1.30 13.43 -5.00
N LEU A 215 -1.04 13.03 -3.76
CA LEU A 215 -1.49 11.74 -3.23
C LEU A 215 -3.01 11.63 -3.16
N ARG A 216 -3.73 12.71 -2.81
CA ARG A 216 -5.20 12.74 -2.84
C ARG A 216 -5.72 12.49 -4.24
N SER A 217 -5.19 13.19 -5.25
CA SER A 217 -5.60 13.00 -6.64
C SER A 217 -5.32 11.57 -7.14
N ARG A 218 -4.14 11.02 -6.83
CA ARG A 218 -3.79 9.64 -7.17
C ARG A 218 -4.70 8.63 -6.47
N PHE A 219 -5.02 8.85 -5.21
CA PHE A 219 -5.95 8.01 -4.46
C PHE A 219 -7.34 8.02 -5.10
N GLU A 220 -7.89 9.20 -5.40
CA GLU A 220 -9.20 9.33 -6.07
C GLU A 220 -9.22 8.62 -7.44
N GLN A 221 -8.15 8.75 -8.22
CA GLN A 221 -8.00 8.03 -9.49
C GLN A 221 -7.93 6.51 -9.29
N SER A 222 -7.16 6.05 -8.30
CA SER A 222 -7.03 4.62 -7.99
C SER A 222 -8.34 4.02 -7.51
N ILE A 223 -9.08 4.71 -6.64
CA ILE A 223 -10.41 4.28 -6.18
C ILE A 223 -11.40 4.27 -7.34
N SER A 224 -11.45 5.32 -8.16
CA SER A 224 -12.35 5.37 -9.33
C SER A 224 -12.08 4.22 -10.31
N SER A 225 -10.80 3.93 -10.57
CA SER A 225 -10.38 2.81 -11.42
C SER A 225 -10.74 1.46 -10.81
N TYR A 226 -10.61 1.33 -9.49
CA TYR A 226 -10.99 0.13 -8.74
C TYR A 226 -12.51 -0.10 -8.79
N THR A 227 -13.32 0.93 -8.55
CA THR A 227 -14.78 0.86 -8.65
C THR A 227 -15.22 0.47 -10.05
N PHE A 228 -14.67 1.11 -11.09
CA PHE A 228 -14.98 0.75 -12.48
C PHE A 228 -14.66 -0.71 -12.79
N TYR A 229 -13.53 -1.22 -12.30
CA TYR A 229 -13.15 -2.61 -12.48
C TYR A 229 -14.10 -3.57 -11.75
N TRP A 230 -14.51 -3.23 -10.52
CA TRP A 230 -15.49 -4.03 -9.77
C TRP A 230 -16.86 -4.06 -10.43
N ASP A 231 -17.35 -2.91 -10.89
CA ASP A 231 -18.62 -2.83 -11.62
C ASP A 231 -18.56 -3.68 -12.89
N TYR A 232 -17.43 -3.67 -13.60
CA TYR A 232 -17.20 -4.55 -14.74
C TYR A 232 -17.25 -6.03 -14.36
N LEU A 233 -16.59 -6.43 -13.26
CA LEU A 233 -16.62 -7.82 -12.78
C LEU A 233 -18.02 -8.25 -12.34
N GLU A 234 -18.75 -7.39 -11.64
CA GLU A 234 -20.11 -7.68 -11.17
C GLU A 234 -21.08 -7.79 -12.34
N LYS A 235 -20.96 -6.90 -13.34
CA LYS A 235 -21.71 -7.01 -14.59
C LYS A 235 -21.41 -8.31 -15.33
N GLN A 236 -20.13 -8.68 -15.46
CA GLN A 236 -19.74 -9.93 -16.11
C GLN A 236 -20.31 -11.15 -15.37
N LYS A 237 -20.31 -11.14 -14.04
CA LYS A 237 -20.92 -12.18 -13.21
C LYS A 237 -22.44 -12.24 -13.43
N SER A 238 -23.13 -11.10 -13.44
CA SER A 238 -24.57 -11.01 -13.69
C SER A 238 -24.93 -11.55 -15.08
N ASP A 239 -24.20 -11.13 -16.12
CA ASP A 239 -24.40 -11.61 -17.49
C ASP A 239 -24.22 -13.14 -17.55
N THR A 240 -23.12 -13.66 -16.98
CA THR A 240 -22.83 -15.10 -16.90
C THR A 240 -23.97 -15.87 -16.23
N MET A 241 -24.49 -15.37 -15.10
CA MET A 241 -25.61 -15.98 -14.40
C MET A 241 -26.90 -15.95 -15.24
N ASN A 242 -27.18 -14.85 -15.93
CA ASN A 242 -28.35 -14.73 -16.80
C ASN A 242 -28.31 -15.72 -17.97
N ILE A 243 -27.13 -15.94 -18.57
CA ILE A 243 -26.96 -16.93 -19.64
C ILE A 243 -27.15 -18.34 -19.11
N LEU A 244 -26.64 -18.65 -17.91
CA LEU A 244 -26.86 -19.95 -17.27
C LEU A 244 -28.34 -20.18 -16.94
N LEU A 245 -29.03 -19.18 -16.41
CA LEU A 245 -30.48 -19.24 -16.17
C LEU A 245 -31.26 -19.43 -17.47
N ALA A 246 -30.87 -18.76 -18.55
CA ALA A 246 -31.47 -18.95 -19.87
C ALA A 246 -31.23 -20.37 -20.40
N ALA A 247 -30.02 -20.91 -20.24
CA ALA A 247 -29.70 -22.29 -20.61
C ALA A 247 -30.56 -23.30 -19.81
N ILE A 248 -30.69 -23.10 -18.50
CA ILE A 248 -31.55 -23.92 -17.63
C ILE A 248 -33.01 -23.82 -18.08
N ALA A 249 -33.52 -22.62 -18.34
CA ALA A 249 -34.89 -22.43 -18.81
C ALA A 249 -35.16 -23.13 -20.15
N ILE A 250 -34.22 -23.09 -21.10
CA ILE A 250 -34.31 -23.80 -22.37
C ILE A 250 -34.30 -25.32 -22.15
N LEU A 251 -33.45 -25.82 -21.24
CA LEU A 251 -33.41 -27.25 -20.89
C LEU A 251 -34.69 -27.71 -20.21
N SER A 252 -35.26 -26.92 -19.30
CA SER A 252 -36.55 -27.22 -18.68
C SER A 252 -37.71 -27.19 -19.68
N LEU A 253 -37.66 -26.29 -20.68
CA LEU A 253 -38.62 -26.27 -21.78
C LEU A 253 -38.52 -27.54 -22.64
N TYR A 254 -37.29 -28.02 -22.88
CA TYR A 254 -37.03 -29.28 -23.56
C TYR A 254 -37.55 -30.49 -22.76
N GLU A 255 -37.39 -30.52 -21.44
CA GLU A 255 -37.96 -31.59 -20.60
C GLU A 255 -39.50 -31.58 -20.58
N ALA A 256 -40.13 -30.41 -20.72
CA ALA A 256 -41.58 -30.26 -20.80
C ALA A 256 -42.16 -30.53 -22.20
N LEU A 257 -41.30 -30.66 -23.22
CA LEU A 257 -41.71 -30.85 -24.62
C LEU A 257 -42.60 -32.10 -24.86
N PRO A 258 -42.38 -33.26 -24.21
CA PRO A 258 -43.23 -34.45 -24.32
C PRO A 258 -44.66 -34.25 -23.79
N VAL A 259 -44.87 -33.25 -22.92
CA VAL A 259 -46.21 -32.88 -22.45
C VAL A 259 -46.86 -31.94 -23.46
N LEU A 260 -46.11 -31.00 -24.04
CA LEU A 260 -46.58 -30.09 -25.09
C LEU A 260 -46.96 -30.80 -26.40
N THR A 261 -46.23 -31.84 -26.81
CA THR A 261 -46.57 -32.69 -27.98
C THR A 261 -47.97 -33.29 -27.85
N SER A 262 -48.40 -33.63 -26.64
CA SER A 262 -49.73 -34.21 -26.40
C SER A 262 -50.87 -33.20 -26.58
N VAL A 263 -50.56 -31.91 -26.49
CA VAL A 263 -51.54 -30.80 -26.58
C VAL A 263 -51.56 -30.17 -27.98
N PHE A 264 -50.42 -30.14 -28.69
CA PHE A 264 -50.30 -29.53 -30.02
C PHE A 264 -49.65 -30.49 -31.04
N PRO A 265 -50.41 -31.46 -31.59
CA PRO A 265 -49.87 -32.53 -32.45
C PRO A 265 -49.45 -32.07 -33.86
N GLU A 266 -49.83 -30.86 -34.28
CA GLU A 266 -49.57 -30.33 -35.63
C GLU A 266 -48.19 -29.67 -35.80
N ILE A 267 -47.44 -29.49 -34.71
CA ILE A 267 -46.12 -28.85 -34.74
C ILE A 267 -45.05 -29.91 -35.04
N ASP A 268 -44.10 -29.59 -35.93
CA ASP A 268 -42.91 -30.42 -36.14
C ASP A 268 -41.97 -30.31 -34.93
N MET A 269 -42.19 -31.19 -33.96
CA MET A 269 -41.48 -31.21 -32.69
C MET A 269 -40.04 -31.70 -32.82
N LEU A 270 -39.68 -32.32 -33.95
CA LEU A 270 -38.31 -32.68 -34.24
C LEU A 270 -37.46 -31.43 -34.55
N LEU A 271 -38.02 -30.49 -35.31
CA LEU A 271 -37.40 -29.19 -35.57
C LEU A 271 -37.25 -28.36 -34.27
N VAL A 272 -38.30 -28.32 -33.44
CA VAL A 272 -38.30 -27.59 -32.16
C VAL A 272 -37.26 -28.19 -31.19
N ASN A 273 -37.15 -29.51 -31.11
CA ASN A 273 -36.13 -30.20 -30.33
C ASN A 273 -34.71 -29.81 -30.74
N VAL A 274 -34.42 -29.84 -32.05
CA VAL A 274 -33.09 -29.49 -32.56
C VAL A 274 -32.76 -28.03 -32.23
N ILE A 275 -33.71 -27.11 -32.40
CA ILE A 275 -33.52 -25.68 -32.08
C ILE A 275 -33.23 -25.48 -30.59
N LEU A 276 -34.00 -26.11 -29.70
CA LEU A 276 -33.81 -25.96 -28.24
C LEU A 276 -32.47 -26.54 -27.78
N ILE A 277 -32.07 -27.71 -28.29
CA ILE A 277 -30.77 -28.32 -27.98
C ILE A 277 -29.62 -27.42 -28.45
N VAL A 278 -29.68 -26.90 -29.69
CA VAL A 278 -28.64 -26.02 -30.23
C VAL A 278 -28.54 -24.72 -29.43
N LEU A 279 -29.67 -24.13 -29.02
CA LEU A 279 -29.69 -22.93 -28.19
C LEU A 279 -29.15 -23.19 -26.79
N ALA A 280 -29.50 -24.31 -26.16
CA ALA A 280 -28.98 -24.70 -24.85
C ALA A 280 -27.46 -24.91 -24.89
N VAL A 281 -26.96 -25.70 -25.85
CA VAL A 281 -25.51 -25.95 -26.01
C VAL A 281 -24.77 -24.66 -26.31
N SER A 282 -25.31 -23.79 -27.17
CA SER A 282 -24.70 -22.49 -27.50
C SER A 282 -24.62 -21.57 -26.27
N ALA A 283 -25.69 -21.51 -25.46
CA ALA A 283 -25.71 -20.73 -24.24
C ALA A 283 -24.69 -21.25 -23.20
N ILE A 284 -24.59 -22.57 -23.03
CA ILE A 284 -23.60 -23.20 -22.14
C ILE A 284 -22.18 -22.90 -22.61
N LEU A 285 -21.88 -23.07 -23.90
CA LEU A 285 -20.57 -22.76 -24.46
C LEU A 285 -20.22 -21.28 -24.27
N TRP A 286 -21.18 -20.38 -24.43
CA TRP A 286 -20.96 -18.94 -24.25
C TRP A 286 -20.73 -18.58 -22.77
N ALA A 287 -21.46 -19.20 -21.84
CA ALA A 287 -21.22 -19.04 -20.40
C ALA A 287 -19.84 -19.58 -19.99
N PHE A 288 -19.45 -20.78 -20.45
CA PHE A 288 -18.13 -21.35 -20.20
C PHE A 288 -17.01 -20.49 -20.78
N TRP A 289 -17.20 -19.93 -21.97
CA TRP A 289 -16.26 -19.00 -22.58
C TRP A 289 -16.12 -17.70 -21.76
N GLY A 290 -17.23 -17.17 -21.26
CA GLY A 290 -17.25 -16.03 -20.33
C GLY A 290 -16.46 -16.29 -19.05
N ILE A 291 -16.63 -17.48 -18.45
CA ILE A 291 -15.87 -17.94 -17.27
C ILE A 291 -14.38 -18.09 -17.61
N ALA A 292 -14.03 -18.69 -18.75
CA ALA A 292 -12.66 -18.86 -19.18
C ALA A 292 -11.95 -17.51 -19.43
N ILE A 293 -12.63 -16.55 -20.07
CA ILE A 293 -12.13 -15.18 -20.24
C ILE A 293 -11.95 -14.49 -18.89
N HIS A 294 -12.86 -14.67 -17.94
CA HIS A 294 -12.71 -14.13 -16.59
C HIS A 294 -11.45 -14.68 -15.90
N TRP A 295 -11.24 -15.99 -15.93
CA TRP A 295 -10.05 -16.64 -15.36
C TRP A 295 -8.75 -16.20 -16.06
N ILE A 296 -8.76 -16.10 -17.39
CA ILE A 296 -7.62 -15.60 -18.17
C ILE A 296 -7.39 -14.11 -17.88
N GLY A 297 -8.44 -13.30 -17.75
CA GLY A 297 -8.38 -11.88 -17.43
C GLY A 297 -7.77 -11.61 -16.07
N VAL A 298 -8.22 -12.33 -15.04
CA VAL A 298 -7.66 -12.26 -13.67
C VAL A 298 -6.19 -12.71 -13.68
N SER A 299 -5.86 -13.78 -14.40
CA SER A 299 -4.49 -14.30 -14.52
C SER A 299 -3.55 -13.37 -15.31
N THR A 300 -4.03 -12.80 -16.42
CA THR A 300 -3.27 -11.88 -17.29
C THR A 300 -3.11 -10.50 -16.67
N TYR A 301 -4.09 -10.02 -15.90
CA TYR A 301 -3.97 -8.78 -15.13
C TYR A 301 -2.92 -8.96 -14.01
N LYS A 302 -2.95 -10.10 -13.31
CA LYS A 302 -1.95 -10.46 -12.29
C LYS A 302 -0.54 -10.56 -12.89
N THR A 303 -0.38 -11.16 -14.07
CA THR A 303 0.92 -11.29 -14.76
C THR A 303 1.39 -9.99 -15.43
N ARG A 304 0.52 -9.20 -16.05
CA ARG A 304 0.88 -7.86 -16.57
C ARG A 304 1.28 -6.91 -15.46
N ASN A 305 0.67 -6.98 -14.27
CA ASN A 305 1.07 -6.17 -13.12
C ASN A 305 2.37 -6.65 -12.45
N LEU A 306 2.66 -7.96 -12.50
CA LEU A 306 3.99 -8.49 -12.15
C LEU A 306 5.06 -7.96 -13.13
N VAL A 307 4.78 -7.97 -14.43
CA VAL A 307 5.71 -7.48 -15.47
C VAL A 307 5.83 -5.95 -15.44
N SER A 308 4.76 -5.20 -15.16
CA SER A 308 4.82 -3.74 -15.00
C SER A 308 5.54 -3.34 -13.72
N ASN A 309 5.38 -4.07 -12.61
CA ASN A 309 6.20 -3.86 -11.40
C ASN A 309 7.69 -4.21 -11.61
N ILE A 310 7.99 -5.19 -12.47
CA ILE A 310 9.37 -5.48 -12.90
C ILE A 310 9.89 -4.40 -13.87
N SER A 311 9.02 -3.83 -14.71
CA SER A 311 9.37 -2.81 -15.69
C SER A 311 9.51 -1.42 -15.05
N ILE A 312 8.70 -1.07 -14.06
CA ILE A 312 8.86 0.14 -13.23
C ILE A 312 10.16 0.04 -12.42
N LYS A 313 10.52 -1.15 -11.91
CA LYS A 313 11.85 -1.38 -11.33
C LYS A 313 13.01 -1.29 -12.33
N ARG A 314 12.76 -1.38 -13.64
CA ARG A 314 13.78 -1.25 -14.71
C ARG A 314 13.75 0.09 -15.46
N LYS A 315 12.75 0.94 -15.24
CA LYS A 315 12.55 2.20 -16.00
C LYS A 315 12.59 3.47 -15.15
N VAL A 316 13.16 3.37 -13.94
CA VAL A 316 13.77 4.52 -13.26
C VAL A 316 15.25 4.53 -13.63
N VAL A 317 15.54 4.88 -14.88
CA VAL A 317 16.85 5.44 -15.25
C VAL A 317 16.70 6.94 -15.06
N PRO A 318 17.30 7.56 -14.02
CA PRO A 318 17.36 9.01 -13.95
C PRO A 318 18.21 9.49 -15.12
N THR A 319 17.67 10.43 -15.90
CA THR A 319 18.49 11.28 -16.77
C THR A 319 19.57 11.93 -15.91
N THR A 320 20.80 11.61 -16.27
CA THR A 320 22.09 12.04 -15.74
C THR A 320 22.18 13.54 -15.48
N PHE A 321 22.62 13.90 -14.27
CA PHE A 321 23.73 14.83 -14.10
C PHE A 321 24.86 14.05 -13.43
N GLU A 322 26.04 14.12 -14.05
CA GLU A 322 27.27 13.44 -13.64
C GLU A 322 27.76 13.94 -12.28
N VAL A 323 28.13 13.02 -11.37
CA VAL A 323 29.52 12.82 -10.94
C VAL A 323 29.72 11.34 -10.58
N VAL A 324 30.81 10.81 -11.12
CA VAL A 324 31.39 9.47 -11.01
C VAL A 324 31.68 9.04 -9.56
N ASN A 325 31.20 7.87 -9.13
CA ASN A 325 32.06 6.76 -8.69
C ASN A 325 31.24 5.50 -8.30
N THR A 326 31.49 4.46 -9.10
CA THR A 326 31.36 3.01 -8.89
C THR A 326 30.84 2.51 -7.54
N PHE A 327 29.77 1.70 -7.54
CA PHE A 327 29.74 0.40 -6.85
C PHE A 327 28.74 -0.56 -7.51
N SER A 328 29.26 -1.73 -7.88
CA SER A 328 28.52 -2.95 -8.21
C SER A 328 28.60 -3.88 -6.98
N PRO A 329 27.60 -4.74 -6.73
CA PRO A 329 27.96 -6.15 -6.72
C PRO A 329 26.92 -7.10 -7.36
N LEU A 330 27.47 -8.25 -7.74
CA LEU A 330 26.85 -9.38 -8.43
C LEU A 330 25.83 -10.19 -7.59
N ALA A 331 24.81 -10.65 -8.31
CA ALA A 331 24.03 -11.90 -8.27
C ALA A 331 23.53 -12.57 -6.95
N PRO A 332 22.28 -13.08 -6.93
CA PRO A 332 21.67 -13.79 -5.80
C PRO A 332 21.92 -15.31 -5.83
N SER A 333 21.99 -15.93 -4.65
CA SER A 333 21.89 -17.38 -4.43
C SER A 333 20.43 -17.84 -4.32
N GLU A 334 20.16 -19.03 -4.84
CA GLU A 334 18.86 -19.71 -4.91
C GLU A 334 18.31 -20.20 -3.56
N ASN A 335 16.97 -20.35 -3.55
CA ASN A 335 16.13 -21.28 -2.77
C ASN A 335 16.08 -21.18 -1.23
N GLN A 336 14.92 -20.74 -0.71
CA GLN A 336 13.82 -21.63 -0.30
C GLN A 336 12.66 -20.78 0.24
N ALA A 337 11.49 -20.92 -0.38
CA ALA A 337 10.26 -20.28 0.03
C ALA A 337 9.43 -21.26 0.86
N ASP A 338 9.48 -21.11 2.18
CA ASP A 338 8.46 -21.69 3.06
C ASP A 338 7.24 -20.77 3.05
N LYS A 339 6.19 -21.24 2.36
CA LYS A 339 4.85 -20.63 2.41
C LYS A 339 4.15 -21.13 3.67
N VAL A 340 3.97 -20.23 4.64
CA VAL A 340 2.91 -20.36 5.64
C VAL A 340 1.66 -19.72 5.03
N GLU A 341 0.77 -20.54 4.46
CA GLU A 341 -0.58 -20.11 4.08
C GLU A 341 -1.38 -19.86 5.36
N SER A 342 -1.96 -18.66 5.51
CA SER A 342 -2.88 -18.37 6.62
C SER A 342 -4.18 -19.15 6.44
N GLU A 343 -4.79 -19.59 7.54
CA GLU A 343 -6.04 -20.38 7.54
C GLU A 343 -7.19 -19.69 6.76
N GLU A 344 -7.22 -18.36 6.70
CA GLU A 344 -8.17 -17.61 5.85
C GLU A 344 -7.94 -17.82 4.35
N SER A 345 -6.70 -17.98 3.90
CA SER A 345 -6.39 -18.28 2.48
C SER A 345 -6.74 -19.71 2.08
N LEU A 346 -6.78 -20.63 3.06
CA LEU A 346 -7.23 -22.01 2.89
C LEU A 346 -8.75 -22.10 2.80
N LEU A 347 -9.48 -21.33 3.62
CA LEU A 347 -10.94 -21.22 3.57
C LEU A 347 -11.43 -20.59 2.25
N GLU A 348 -10.74 -19.57 1.75
CA GLU A 348 -11.10 -18.91 0.49
C GLU A 348 -10.72 -19.77 -0.73
N LYS A 349 -9.61 -20.54 -0.65
CA LYS A 349 -9.32 -21.60 -1.64
C LYS A 349 -10.39 -22.69 -1.60
N GLN A 350 -10.86 -23.11 -0.42
CA GLN A 350 -11.89 -24.13 -0.28
C GLN A 350 -13.24 -23.67 -0.85
N GLN A 351 -13.64 -22.40 -0.68
CA GLN A 351 -14.86 -21.88 -1.30
C GLN A 351 -14.76 -21.77 -2.83
N ASN A 352 -13.63 -21.31 -3.36
CA ASN A 352 -13.41 -21.26 -4.80
C ASN A 352 -13.26 -22.67 -5.43
N LEU A 353 -12.70 -23.62 -4.67
CA LEU A 353 -12.67 -25.04 -5.05
C LEU A 353 -14.08 -25.65 -5.00
N SER A 354 -14.92 -25.34 -4.02
CA SER A 354 -16.26 -25.92 -3.94
C SER A 354 -17.16 -25.45 -5.08
N ILE A 355 -17.06 -24.17 -5.48
CA ILE A 355 -17.78 -23.65 -6.67
C ILE A 355 -17.22 -24.28 -7.95
N GLY A 356 -15.90 -24.46 -8.03
CA GLY A 356 -15.25 -25.15 -9.16
C GLY A 356 -15.63 -26.63 -9.25
N GLU A 357 -15.73 -27.32 -8.12
CA GLU A 357 -16.16 -28.72 -8.02
C GLU A 357 -17.65 -28.87 -8.35
N GLU A 358 -18.52 -27.98 -7.87
CA GLU A 358 -19.93 -27.97 -8.23
C GLU A 358 -20.15 -27.71 -9.74
N LEU A 359 -19.39 -26.79 -10.34
CA LEU A 359 -19.43 -26.54 -11.79
C LEU A 359 -18.85 -27.71 -12.60
N CYS A 360 -17.81 -28.37 -12.11
CA CYS A 360 -17.26 -29.59 -12.71
C CYS A 360 -18.23 -30.77 -12.58
N ASP A 361 -18.93 -30.92 -11.45
CA ASP A 361 -19.93 -31.97 -11.23
C ASP A 361 -21.18 -31.72 -12.09
N LEU A 362 -21.59 -30.46 -12.25
CA LEU A 362 -22.63 -30.05 -13.20
C LEU A 362 -22.22 -30.36 -14.65
N GLY A 363 -20.97 -30.06 -15.01
CA GLY A 363 -20.39 -30.40 -16.32
C GLY A 363 -20.28 -31.91 -16.56
N ALA A 364 -19.90 -32.69 -15.55
CA ALA A 364 -19.80 -34.14 -15.62
C ALA A 364 -21.19 -34.80 -15.74
N ARG A 365 -22.19 -34.29 -15.01
CA ARG A 365 -23.60 -34.71 -15.16
C ARG A 365 -24.13 -34.37 -16.55
N PHE A 366 -23.77 -33.22 -17.10
CA PHE A 366 -24.12 -32.83 -18.47
C PHE A 366 -23.47 -33.73 -19.53
N ILE A 367 -22.19 -34.09 -19.37
CA ILE A 367 -21.50 -35.07 -20.25
C ILE A 367 -22.14 -36.46 -20.13
N SER A 368 -22.55 -36.87 -18.93
CA SER A 368 -23.28 -38.12 -18.69
C SER A 368 -24.64 -38.13 -19.40
N ILE A 369 -25.38 -37.02 -19.33
CA ILE A 369 -26.63 -36.83 -20.08
C ILE A 369 -26.36 -36.91 -21.58
N LEU A 370 -25.36 -36.20 -22.11
CA LEU A 370 -24.99 -36.26 -23.53
C LEU A 370 -24.59 -37.67 -24.01
N ASN A 371 -23.85 -38.43 -23.19
CA ASN A 371 -23.46 -39.81 -23.51
C ASN A 371 -24.64 -40.79 -23.53
N ASN A 372 -25.71 -40.53 -22.76
CA ASN A 372 -26.94 -41.31 -22.82
C ASN A 372 -27.79 -40.99 -24.06
N PHE A 373 -27.63 -39.79 -24.65
CA PHE A 373 -28.34 -39.37 -25.86
C PHE A 373 -27.63 -39.74 -27.17
N TRP A 374 -26.33 -40.05 -27.12
CA TRP A 374 -25.55 -40.55 -28.25
C TRP A 374 -24.77 -41.82 -27.87
N PRO A 375 -25.44 -42.98 -27.70
CA PRO A 375 -24.72 -44.24 -27.60
C PRO A 375 -23.96 -44.44 -28.92
N ARG A 376 -22.69 -44.83 -28.81
CA ARG A 376 -21.88 -45.20 -29.98
C ARG A 376 -22.54 -46.28 -30.82
#